data_AF-A0A3N5N200-F1
#
_entry.id   AF-A0A3N5N200-F1
#
_cell.length_a   1.000
_cell.length_b   1.000
_cell.length_c   1.000
_cell.angle_alpha   90.00
_cell.angle_beta   90.00
_cell.angle_gamma   90.00
#
_symmetry.space_group_name_H-M   'P 1'
#
loop_
_entity.id
_entity.type
_entity.pdbx_description
1 polymer ?
#
loop_
_entity_poly.entity_id
_entity_poly.type
_entity_poly.pdbx_seq_one_letter_code
_entity_poly.pdbx_strand_id
1 'polypeptide(L)'
;MKAENSKSVLKRSIISSLVLVVFFILATGSIFLLLLIGIGMTKEYLGDGVYRETEVHERQHIKTEGKQDQYGKWDGWTTIWYSKKGSSEEAFTERVYMTHGVRQGLCTRTFPDGREEEDHYLNGIMYEFRKAAGSGPTTGSSFGLLQERTPWFLFAMEAFGFDNSYLEDYLDTAETLLYSFTFGPDEFEDYYSQVEDSLSQTPYDSIIQSNLSFSGSIGFRKMKDDQLRMAVIDRYRSGGASTFSILQSTYPNYIVEMNNNGVIGADLVQFCNVLDDSLDLMGGLDPEDPFFADSA
;
A
#
# COMPACT_ATOMS: atom_id res chain seq x y z
N MET A 1 57.62 1.58 -44.63
CA MET A 1 57.47 1.16 -43.21
C MET A 1 56.66 2.10 -42.31
N LYS A 2 56.45 3.40 -42.58
CA LYS A 2 55.67 4.28 -41.68
C LYS A 2 54.14 4.16 -41.76
N ALA A 3 53.58 3.63 -42.85
CA ALA A 3 52.13 3.58 -43.07
C ALA A 3 51.41 2.42 -42.35
N GLU A 4 52.08 1.30 -42.08
CA GLU A 4 51.48 0.15 -41.38
C GLU A 4 51.25 0.41 -39.89
N ASN A 5 52.14 1.17 -39.25
CA ASN A 5 51.97 1.53 -37.84
C ASN A 5 50.74 2.41 -37.60
N SER A 6 50.43 3.34 -38.50
CA SER A 6 49.26 4.23 -38.38
C SER A 6 47.94 3.45 -38.38
N LYS A 7 47.79 2.43 -39.23
CA LYS A 7 46.58 1.60 -39.29
C LYS A 7 46.38 0.76 -38.03
N SER A 8 47.48 0.30 -37.41
CA SER A 8 47.40 -0.48 -36.17
C SER A 8 46.99 0.38 -34.97
N VAL A 9 47.47 1.63 -34.91
CA VAL A 9 47.13 2.59 -33.85
C VAL A 9 45.68 3.04 -33.97
N LEU A 10 45.20 3.29 -35.19
CA LEU A 10 43.80 3.66 -35.43
C LEU A 10 42.83 2.55 -34.98
N LYS A 11 43.13 1.29 -35.31
CA LYS A 11 42.30 0.14 -34.90
C LYS A 11 42.25 -0.03 -33.39
N ARG A 12 43.40 0.11 -32.70
CA ARG A 12 43.45 0.03 -31.23
C ARG A 12 42.66 1.18 -30.59
N SER A 13 42.75 2.39 -31.13
CA SER A 13 41.99 3.54 -30.66
C SER A 13 40.48 3.32 -30.79
N ILE A 14 40.01 2.82 -31.95
CA ILE A 14 38.58 2.52 -32.17
C ILE A 14 38.08 1.46 -31.18
N ILE A 15 38.83 0.38 -31.00
CA ILE A 15 38.44 -0.71 -30.07
C ILE A 15 38.41 -0.20 -28.63
N SER A 16 39.41 0.55 -28.19
CA SER A 16 39.44 1.14 -26.85
C SER A 16 38.26 2.08 -26.60
N SER A 17 37.90 2.92 -27.58
CA SER A 17 36.71 3.78 -27.49
C SER A 17 35.42 2.98 -27.40
N LEU A 18 35.30 1.89 -28.15
CA LEU A 18 34.11 1.03 -28.15
C LEU A 18 33.94 0.31 -26.81
N VAL A 19 35.04 -0.19 -26.24
CA VAL A 19 35.06 -0.79 -24.90
C VAL A 19 34.69 0.25 -23.84
N LEU A 20 35.20 1.48 -23.93
CA LEU A 20 34.88 2.56 -23.00
C LEU A 20 33.39 2.95 -23.04
N VAL A 21 32.78 2.97 -24.23
CA VAL A 21 31.33 3.16 -24.39
C VAL A 21 30.53 2.03 -23.74
N VAL A 22 30.95 0.77 -23.90
CA VAL A 22 30.31 -0.38 -23.25
C VAL A 22 30.42 -0.29 -21.73
N PHE A 23 31.60 0.06 -21.19
CA PHE A 23 31.77 0.27 -19.75
C PHE A 23 30.94 1.44 -19.25
N PHE A 24 30.79 2.52 -20.03
CA PHE A 24 29.93 3.64 -19.66
C PHE A 24 28.46 3.22 -19.59
N ILE A 25 27.97 2.44 -20.55
CA ILE A 25 26.61 1.86 -20.55
C ILE A 25 26.40 0.91 -19.37
N LEU A 26 27.38 0.04 -19.06
CA LEU A 26 27.32 -0.87 -17.92
C LEU A 26 27.40 -0.14 -16.57
N ALA A 27 28.25 0.87 -16.45
CA ALA A 27 28.48 1.63 -15.21
C ALA A 27 27.34 2.62 -14.91
N THR A 28 26.69 3.18 -15.93
CA THR A 28 25.48 4.02 -15.74
C THR A 28 24.22 3.19 -15.50
N GLY A 29 24.29 1.88 -15.66
CA GLY A 29 23.19 0.97 -15.39
C GLY A 29 21.98 1.17 -16.31
N SER A 30 20.92 0.41 -16.03
CA SER A 30 19.62 0.42 -16.73
C SER A 30 18.94 1.80 -16.84
N ILE A 31 19.43 2.80 -16.11
CA ILE A 31 18.92 4.18 -16.11
C ILE A 31 19.08 4.84 -17.49
N PHE A 32 20.20 4.63 -18.19
CA PHE A 32 20.37 5.19 -19.54
C PHE A 32 19.49 4.48 -20.58
N LEU A 33 19.21 3.19 -20.37
CA LEU A 33 18.28 2.41 -21.18
C LEU A 33 16.83 2.83 -20.95
N LEU A 34 16.40 3.08 -19.70
CA LEU A 34 15.09 3.64 -19.35
C LEU A 34 14.83 4.99 -20.06
N LEU A 35 15.85 5.86 -20.06
CA LEU A 35 15.83 7.15 -20.75
C LEU A 35 15.72 7.00 -22.28
N LEU A 36 16.36 5.98 -22.87
CA LEU A 36 16.29 5.64 -24.30
C LEU A 36 14.96 4.98 -24.71
N ILE A 37 14.33 4.21 -23.84
CA ILE A 37 13.03 3.55 -24.09
C ILE A 37 11.86 4.53 -23.87
N GLY A 38 12.13 5.72 -23.33
CA GLY A 38 11.12 6.73 -23.06
C GLY A 38 10.24 6.39 -21.86
N ILE A 39 10.81 5.67 -20.89
CA ILE A 39 10.24 5.52 -19.55
C ILE A 39 10.97 6.52 -18.67
N GLY A 40 10.28 7.59 -18.30
CA GLY A 40 10.87 8.69 -17.54
C GLY A 40 9.91 9.14 -16.45
N MET A 41 10.45 9.37 -15.26
CA MET A 41 9.75 10.03 -14.18
C MET A 41 10.40 11.39 -13.95
N THR A 42 9.61 12.46 -14.01
CA THR A 42 10.05 13.80 -13.62
C THR A 42 9.26 14.25 -12.40
N LYS A 43 9.93 14.86 -11.42
CA LYS A 43 9.31 15.38 -10.20
C LYS A 43 9.62 16.87 -10.05
N GLU A 44 8.58 17.67 -9.89
CA GLU A 44 8.63 19.12 -9.73
C GLU A 44 8.00 19.50 -8.38
N TYR A 45 8.64 20.38 -7.61
CA TYR A 45 8.10 20.91 -6.36
C TYR A 45 7.37 22.23 -6.62
N LEU A 46 6.10 22.31 -6.21
CA LEU A 46 5.22 23.45 -6.49
C LEU A 46 5.02 24.40 -5.30
N GLY A 47 5.56 24.05 -4.12
CA GLY A 47 5.38 24.79 -2.87
C GLY A 47 4.34 24.15 -1.94
N ASP A 48 4.35 24.54 -0.65
CA ASP A 48 3.39 24.08 0.37
C ASP A 48 3.22 22.55 0.51
N GLY A 49 4.32 21.81 0.29
CA GLY A 49 4.32 20.35 0.32
C GLY A 49 3.65 19.70 -0.90
N VAL A 50 3.28 20.49 -1.92
CA VAL A 50 2.69 20.03 -3.17
C VAL A 50 3.78 19.70 -4.19
N TYR A 51 3.65 18.53 -4.79
CA TYR A 51 4.54 18.04 -5.83
C TYR A 51 3.74 17.71 -7.08
N ARG A 52 4.42 17.76 -8.23
CA ARG A 52 3.95 17.23 -9.50
C ARG A 52 4.92 16.16 -9.98
N GLU A 53 4.44 14.95 -10.15
CA GLU A 53 5.18 13.86 -10.79
C GLU A 53 4.60 13.61 -12.18
N THR A 54 5.45 13.33 -13.16
CA THR A 54 5.03 12.92 -14.50
C THR A 54 5.75 11.63 -14.84
N GLU A 55 4.98 10.56 -15.00
CA GLU A 55 5.42 9.25 -15.42
C GLU A 55 5.08 9.04 -16.89
N VAL A 56 6.09 8.70 -17.67
CA VAL A 56 5.92 8.28 -19.05
C VAL A 56 6.04 6.76 -19.11
N HIS A 57 4.97 6.09 -19.49
CA HIS A 57 4.94 4.65 -19.74
C HIS A 57 4.91 4.41 -21.26
N GLU A 58 5.02 3.15 -21.71
CA GLU A 58 5.07 2.82 -23.14
C GLU A 58 3.88 3.36 -23.95
N ARG A 59 2.70 3.49 -23.34
CA ARG A 59 1.44 3.86 -24.01
C ARG A 59 0.71 5.05 -23.41
N GLN A 60 1.12 5.50 -22.23
CA GLN A 60 0.40 6.49 -21.44
C GLN A 60 1.37 7.45 -20.76
N HIS A 61 0.94 8.69 -20.59
CA HIS A 61 1.58 9.66 -19.72
C HIS A 61 0.64 9.88 -18.55
N ILE A 62 1.17 9.77 -17.34
CA ILE A 62 0.43 10.00 -16.10
C ILE A 62 1.09 11.20 -15.43
N LYS A 63 0.33 12.27 -15.22
CA LYS A 63 0.76 13.41 -14.41
C LYS A 63 0.00 13.30 -13.09
N THR A 64 0.66 13.43 -11.96
CA THR A 64 0.05 13.38 -10.63
C THR A 64 0.46 14.62 -9.86
N GLU A 65 -0.50 15.32 -9.27
CA GLU A 65 -0.26 16.52 -8.47
C GLU A 65 -1.03 16.45 -7.15
N GLY A 66 -0.35 16.70 -6.05
CA GLY A 66 -0.92 16.58 -4.72
C GLY A 66 0.09 16.87 -3.62
N LYS A 67 -0.34 16.76 -2.37
CA LYS A 67 0.61 16.80 -1.25
C LYS A 67 1.30 15.46 -1.09
N GLN A 68 2.55 15.51 -0.65
CA GLN A 68 3.27 14.30 -0.24
C GLN A 68 3.61 14.36 1.24
N ASP A 69 3.61 13.18 1.87
CA ASP A 69 4.16 12.99 3.20
C ASP A 69 5.70 13.10 3.17
N GLN A 70 6.32 13.03 4.35
CA GLN A 70 7.78 13.10 4.49
C GLN A 70 8.54 11.95 3.82
N TYR A 71 7.85 10.87 3.42
CA TYR A 71 8.41 9.73 2.69
C TYR A 71 8.24 9.86 1.17
N GLY A 72 7.67 10.98 0.70
CA GLY A 72 7.39 11.20 -0.71
C GLY A 72 6.17 10.45 -1.22
N LYS A 73 5.33 9.88 -0.34
CA LYS A 73 4.07 9.25 -0.74
C LYS A 73 2.95 10.27 -0.78
N TRP A 74 2.02 10.14 -1.72
CA TRP A 74 0.87 11.04 -1.81
C TRP A 74 -0.02 10.96 -0.57
N ASP A 75 -0.30 12.10 0.05
CA ASP A 75 -1.10 12.18 1.27
C ASP A 75 -2.02 13.41 1.24
N GLY A 76 -3.32 13.16 1.12
CA GLY A 76 -4.36 14.17 0.88
C GLY A 76 -4.94 14.14 -0.53
N TRP A 77 -5.69 15.20 -0.87
CA TRP A 77 -6.31 15.33 -2.20
C TRP A 77 -5.26 15.41 -3.29
N THR A 78 -5.41 14.54 -4.29
CA THR A 78 -4.48 14.37 -5.40
C THR A 78 -5.27 14.36 -6.71
N THR A 79 -4.73 15.03 -7.72
CA THR A 79 -5.26 15.07 -9.08
C THR A 79 -4.32 14.28 -10.00
N ILE A 80 -4.87 13.37 -10.79
CA ILE A 80 -4.11 12.53 -11.71
C ILE A 80 -4.65 12.73 -13.13
N TRP A 81 -3.80 13.13 -14.06
CA TRP A 81 -4.15 13.27 -15.47
C TRP A 81 -3.57 12.13 -16.26
N TYR A 82 -4.40 11.48 -17.07
CA TYR A 82 -3.99 10.42 -17.98
C TYR A 82 -4.04 10.94 -19.40
N SER A 83 -2.98 10.77 -20.18
CA SER A 83 -2.99 11.03 -21.62
C SER A 83 -2.32 9.91 -22.39
N LYS A 84 -2.67 9.76 -23.67
CA LYS A 84 -2.07 8.74 -24.54
C LYS A 84 -0.71 9.22 -25.03
N LYS A 85 0.29 8.32 -25.07
CA LYS A 85 1.63 8.67 -25.58
C LYS A 85 1.54 9.26 -27.00
N GLY A 86 2.10 10.46 -27.18
CA GLY A 86 2.08 11.20 -28.44
C GLY A 86 0.82 12.05 -28.69
N SER A 87 -0.12 12.09 -27.74
CA SER A 87 -1.24 13.03 -27.75
C SER A 87 -1.08 14.05 -26.62
N SER A 88 -1.35 15.33 -26.90
CA SER A 88 -1.55 16.34 -25.87
C SER A 88 -2.95 16.31 -25.27
N GLU A 89 -3.86 15.51 -25.84
CA GLU A 89 -5.22 15.36 -25.34
C GLU A 89 -5.23 14.42 -24.14
N GLU A 90 -5.74 14.92 -23.03
CA GLU A 90 -6.01 14.16 -21.82
C GLU A 90 -7.12 13.13 -22.14
N ALA A 91 -6.92 11.88 -21.75
CA ALA A 91 -7.93 10.84 -21.85
C ALA A 91 -9.00 11.01 -20.77
N PHE A 92 -8.57 11.35 -19.55
CA PHE A 92 -9.40 11.73 -18.41
C PHE A 92 -8.53 12.28 -17.26
N THR A 93 -9.17 12.96 -16.31
CA THR A 93 -8.58 13.43 -15.05
C THR A 93 -9.26 12.76 -13.88
N GLU A 94 -8.50 12.25 -12.91
CA GLU A 94 -9.00 11.72 -11.64
C GLU A 94 -8.75 12.72 -10.51
N ARG A 95 -9.69 12.84 -9.59
CA ARG A 95 -9.49 13.53 -8.31
C ARG A 95 -9.83 12.57 -7.19
N VAL A 96 -8.85 12.26 -6.35
CA VAL A 96 -8.95 11.23 -5.31
C VAL A 96 -8.23 11.66 -4.03
N TYR A 97 -8.71 11.19 -2.88
CA TYR A 97 -7.99 11.36 -1.62
C TYR A 97 -6.98 10.21 -1.47
N MET A 98 -5.72 10.53 -1.20
CA MET A 98 -4.65 9.56 -0.97
C MET A 98 -4.30 9.52 0.51
N THR A 99 -3.88 8.36 1.01
CA THR A 99 -3.30 8.20 2.34
C THR A 99 -2.09 7.28 2.22
N HIS A 100 -0.90 7.80 2.52
CA HIS A 100 0.37 7.09 2.33
C HIS A 100 0.51 6.42 0.95
N GLY A 101 0.15 7.13 -0.11
CA GLY A 101 0.25 6.67 -1.51
C GLY A 101 -0.90 5.78 -1.97
N VAL A 102 -1.90 5.54 -1.12
CA VAL A 102 -3.02 4.64 -1.40
C VAL A 102 -4.31 5.42 -1.59
N ARG A 103 -5.07 5.12 -2.66
CA ARG A 103 -6.38 5.75 -2.95
C ARG A 103 -7.41 5.40 -1.86
N GLN A 104 -8.17 6.40 -1.44
CA GLN A 104 -9.21 6.29 -0.41
C GLN A 104 -10.46 7.10 -0.80
N GLY A 105 -11.62 6.58 -0.41
CA GLY A 105 -12.91 7.26 -0.53
C GLY A 105 -13.35 7.44 -1.98
N LEU A 106 -14.03 8.56 -2.23
CA LEU A 106 -14.58 8.90 -3.55
C LEU A 106 -13.46 9.36 -4.49
N CYS A 107 -13.41 8.76 -5.67
CA CYS A 107 -12.60 9.17 -6.80
C CYS A 107 -13.53 9.65 -7.92
N THR A 108 -13.38 10.90 -8.35
CA THR A 108 -14.14 11.44 -9.47
C THR A 108 -13.25 11.44 -10.70
N ARG A 109 -13.69 10.76 -11.78
CA ARG A 109 -13.04 10.75 -13.09
C ARG A 109 -13.81 11.66 -14.05
N THR A 110 -13.16 12.69 -14.56
CA THR A 110 -13.72 13.63 -15.54
C THR A 110 -13.09 13.40 -16.91
N PHE A 111 -13.92 13.13 -17.92
CA PHE A 111 -13.51 12.92 -19.31
C PHE A 111 -13.54 14.24 -20.11
N PRO A 112 -12.83 14.34 -21.26
CA PRO A 112 -12.77 15.57 -22.06
C PRO A 112 -14.12 16.08 -22.59
N ASP A 113 -15.09 15.18 -22.72
CA ASP A 113 -16.46 15.50 -23.10
C ASP A 113 -17.29 16.08 -21.94
N GLY A 114 -16.69 16.23 -20.76
CA GLY A 114 -17.33 16.73 -19.53
C GLY A 114 -18.10 15.65 -18.77
N ARG A 115 -18.05 14.39 -19.21
CA ARG A 115 -18.67 13.27 -18.49
C ARG A 115 -17.90 12.99 -17.20
N GLU A 116 -18.62 12.75 -16.12
CA GLU A 116 -18.04 12.34 -14.84
C GLU A 116 -18.44 10.90 -14.52
N GLU A 117 -17.47 10.11 -14.07
CA GLU A 117 -17.66 8.80 -13.44
C GLU A 117 -17.16 8.87 -12.00
N GLU A 118 -17.88 8.23 -11.09
CA GLU A 118 -17.48 8.12 -9.70
C GLU A 118 -17.09 6.67 -9.43
N ASP A 119 -15.85 6.48 -9.00
CA ASP A 119 -15.40 5.23 -8.42
C ASP A 119 -15.18 5.42 -6.92
N HIS A 120 -15.27 4.34 -6.18
CA HIS A 120 -14.96 4.38 -4.76
C HIS A 120 -13.78 3.46 -4.46
N TYR A 121 -12.90 3.92 -3.58
CA TYR A 121 -11.69 3.22 -3.17
C TYR A 121 -11.67 3.03 -1.66
N LEU A 122 -11.17 1.89 -1.22
CA LEU A 122 -10.78 1.66 0.17
C LEU A 122 -9.45 0.92 0.18
N ASN A 123 -8.42 1.53 0.76
CA ASN A 123 -7.07 0.99 0.79
C ASN A 123 -6.56 0.57 -0.61
N GLY A 124 -6.84 1.40 -1.61
CA GLY A 124 -6.35 1.21 -2.98
C GLY A 124 -7.16 0.23 -3.83
N ILE A 125 -8.19 -0.39 -3.25
CA ILE A 125 -9.07 -1.32 -3.96
C ILE A 125 -10.32 -0.56 -4.43
N MET A 126 -10.54 -0.54 -5.75
CA MET A 126 -11.72 0.04 -6.38
C MET A 126 -12.93 -0.88 -6.14
N TYR A 127 -14.08 -0.31 -5.80
CA TYR A 127 -15.35 -1.05 -5.68
C TYR A 127 -16.49 -0.31 -6.38
N GLU A 128 -17.42 -1.08 -6.97
CA GLU A 128 -18.63 -0.53 -7.58
C GLU A 128 -19.61 -0.09 -6.49
N PHE A 129 -19.80 1.22 -6.32
CA PHE A 129 -20.88 1.73 -5.48
C PHE A 129 -22.21 1.59 -6.23
N ARG A 130 -22.92 0.49 -5.99
CA ARG A 130 -24.33 0.42 -6.38
C ARG A 130 -25.10 1.33 -5.44
N LYS A 131 -25.50 2.49 -5.95
CA LYS A 131 -26.50 3.37 -5.31
C LYS A 131 -27.71 2.51 -4.99
N ALA A 132 -27.87 2.15 -3.72
CA ALA A 132 -28.95 1.29 -3.26
C ALA A 132 -30.28 1.89 -3.76
N ALA A 133 -31.02 1.09 -4.52
CA ALA A 133 -32.38 1.46 -4.88
C ALA A 133 -33.19 1.59 -3.59
N GLY A 134 -33.62 2.82 -3.27
CA GLY A 134 -34.66 3.11 -2.30
C GLY A 134 -34.31 2.81 -0.83
N SER A 135 -34.02 3.86 -0.08
CA SER A 135 -34.12 3.85 1.38
C SER A 135 -35.55 3.51 1.83
N GLY A 136 -35.73 2.33 2.41
CA GLY A 136 -36.77 2.04 3.38
C GLY A 136 -36.13 1.81 4.75
N PRO A 137 -36.64 2.39 5.85
CA PRO A 137 -36.10 2.17 7.18
C PRO A 137 -36.61 0.83 7.71
N THR A 138 -35.81 -0.21 7.55
CA THR A 138 -35.89 -1.37 8.43
C THR A 138 -34.51 -1.53 9.02
N THR A 139 -34.43 -1.39 10.35
CA THR A 139 -33.37 -1.93 11.22
C THR A 139 -32.57 -3.02 10.51
N GLY A 140 -31.45 -2.62 9.91
CA GLY A 140 -30.75 -3.44 8.91
C GLY A 140 -30.13 -4.65 9.58
N SER A 141 -30.38 -5.84 9.04
CA SER A 141 -29.66 -7.05 9.42
C SER A 141 -28.15 -6.81 9.37
N SER A 142 -27.37 -7.55 10.16
CA SER A 142 -25.90 -7.46 10.12
C SER A 142 -25.36 -7.67 8.71
N PHE A 143 -26.00 -8.51 7.89
CA PHE A 143 -25.65 -8.66 6.49
C PHE A 143 -25.86 -7.38 5.68
N GLY A 144 -27.00 -6.70 5.85
CA GLY A 144 -27.25 -5.40 5.21
C GLY A 144 -26.26 -4.32 5.63
N LEU A 145 -25.90 -4.29 6.92
CA LEU A 145 -24.86 -3.38 7.43
C LEU A 145 -23.48 -3.71 6.88
N LEU A 146 -23.15 -5.00 6.77
CA LEU A 146 -21.89 -5.50 6.21
C LEU A 146 -21.79 -5.14 4.71
N GLN A 147 -22.90 -5.27 3.98
CA GLN A 147 -22.99 -4.88 2.57
C GLN A 147 -22.84 -3.37 2.37
N GLU A 148 -23.42 -2.55 3.25
CA GLU A 148 -23.33 -1.09 3.18
C GLU A 148 -21.94 -0.56 3.56
N ARG A 149 -21.35 -1.08 4.65
CA ARG A 149 -20.16 -0.48 5.27
C ARG A 149 -18.86 -1.16 4.88
N THR A 150 -18.90 -2.46 4.59
CA THR A 150 -17.70 -3.27 4.31
C THR A 150 -17.92 -4.23 3.14
N PRO A 151 -18.36 -3.75 1.96
CA PRO A 151 -18.63 -4.60 0.80
C PRO A 151 -17.40 -5.40 0.33
N TRP A 152 -16.20 -4.89 0.58
CA TRP A 152 -14.93 -5.58 0.28
C TRP A 152 -14.78 -6.92 1.01
N PHE A 153 -15.36 -7.05 2.19
CA PHE A 153 -15.32 -8.30 2.96
C PHE A 153 -16.13 -9.39 2.25
N LEU A 154 -17.29 -9.02 1.69
CA LEU A 154 -18.14 -9.93 0.92
C LEU A 154 -17.41 -10.46 -0.31
N PHE A 155 -16.72 -9.59 -1.07
CA PHE A 155 -15.92 -10.02 -2.22
C PHE A 155 -14.77 -10.96 -1.82
N ALA A 156 -14.12 -10.70 -0.69
CA ALA A 156 -13.07 -11.57 -0.19
C ALA A 156 -13.64 -12.96 0.17
N MET A 157 -14.78 -13.01 0.88
CA MET A 157 -15.45 -14.26 1.22
C MET A 157 -15.95 -15.01 -0.01
N GLU A 158 -16.43 -14.31 -1.04
CA GLU A 158 -16.76 -14.90 -2.35
C GLU A 158 -15.54 -15.54 -3.01
N ALA A 159 -14.37 -14.89 -2.94
CA ALA A 159 -13.12 -15.47 -3.44
C ALA A 159 -12.67 -16.72 -2.65
N PHE A 160 -13.06 -16.84 -1.37
CA PHE A 160 -12.91 -18.05 -0.57
C PHE A 160 -13.98 -19.11 -0.85
N GLY A 161 -14.95 -18.82 -1.72
CA GLY A 161 -16.00 -19.75 -2.15
C GLY A 161 -17.31 -19.64 -1.38
N PHE A 162 -17.51 -18.59 -0.57
CA PHE A 162 -18.76 -18.35 0.14
C PHE A 162 -19.64 -17.36 -0.60
N ASP A 163 -20.81 -17.81 -1.06
CA ASP A 163 -21.77 -16.90 -1.67
C ASP A 163 -22.49 -16.02 -0.63
N ASN A 164 -23.10 -14.94 -1.12
CA ASN A 164 -23.81 -13.97 -0.28
C ASN A 164 -24.96 -14.60 0.50
N SER A 165 -25.65 -15.61 -0.04
CA SER A 165 -26.75 -16.27 0.69
C SER A 165 -26.24 -17.05 1.89
N TYR A 166 -25.11 -17.73 1.76
CA TYR A 166 -24.47 -18.46 2.85
C TYR A 166 -23.90 -17.50 3.92
N LEU A 167 -23.35 -16.36 3.50
CA LEU A 167 -22.90 -15.29 4.39
C LEU A 167 -24.06 -14.63 5.17
N GLU A 168 -25.18 -14.38 4.49
CA GLU A 168 -26.40 -13.85 5.11
C GLU A 168 -26.97 -14.83 6.15
N ASP A 169 -27.11 -16.12 5.80
CA ASP A 169 -27.58 -17.17 6.70
C ASP A 169 -26.67 -17.33 7.94
N TYR A 170 -25.34 -17.24 7.75
CA TYR A 170 -24.37 -17.22 8.84
C TYR A 170 -24.59 -16.04 9.80
N LEU A 171 -24.69 -14.82 9.27
CA LEU A 171 -24.86 -13.62 10.10
C LEU A 171 -26.21 -13.60 10.81
N ASP A 172 -27.29 -13.99 10.12
CA ASP A 172 -28.63 -14.09 10.72
C ASP A 172 -28.64 -15.13 11.85
N THR A 173 -27.94 -16.25 11.67
CA THR A 173 -27.79 -17.28 12.72
C THR A 173 -26.97 -16.74 13.90
N ALA A 174 -25.86 -16.07 13.64
CA ALA A 174 -25.01 -15.47 14.68
C ALA A 174 -25.77 -14.40 15.48
N GLU A 175 -26.51 -13.52 14.81
CA GLU A 175 -27.39 -12.54 15.44
C GLU A 175 -28.44 -13.22 16.32
N THR A 176 -29.12 -14.24 15.79
CA THR A 176 -30.15 -14.98 16.54
C THR A 176 -29.58 -15.59 17.83
N LEU A 177 -28.37 -16.15 17.76
CA LEU A 177 -27.68 -16.69 18.93
C LEU A 177 -27.26 -15.58 19.90
N LEU A 178 -26.70 -14.46 19.42
CA LEU A 178 -26.34 -13.32 20.26
C LEU A 178 -27.55 -12.70 20.97
N TYR A 179 -28.70 -12.58 20.29
CA TYR A 179 -29.95 -12.09 20.88
C TYR A 179 -30.53 -13.01 21.96
N SER A 180 -30.07 -14.26 22.05
CA SER A 180 -30.46 -15.16 23.14
C SER A 180 -29.78 -14.81 24.48
N PHE A 181 -28.74 -13.97 24.45
CA PHE A 181 -28.04 -13.47 25.62
C PHE A 181 -28.48 -12.05 25.98
N THR A 182 -28.31 -11.68 27.24
CA THR A 182 -28.39 -10.29 27.70
C THR A 182 -27.08 -9.97 28.37
N PHE A 183 -26.32 -9.03 27.81
CA PHE A 183 -24.94 -8.75 28.25
C PHE A 183 -24.59 -7.27 28.19
N GLY A 184 -23.63 -6.87 29.02
CA GLY A 184 -23.01 -5.54 28.98
C GLY A 184 -21.96 -5.41 27.87
N PRO A 185 -21.56 -4.18 27.49
CA PRO A 185 -20.53 -3.96 26.47
C PRO A 185 -19.19 -4.63 26.77
N ASP A 186 -18.84 -4.76 28.05
CA ASP A 186 -17.63 -5.41 28.56
C ASP A 186 -17.66 -6.93 28.49
N GLU A 187 -18.84 -7.53 28.33
CA GLU A 187 -19.04 -8.98 28.23
C GLU A 187 -19.25 -9.43 26.78
N PHE A 188 -19.33 -8.50 25.82
CA PHE A 188 -19.63 -8.82 24.41
C PHE A 188 -18.68 -9.86 23.82
N GLU A 189 -17.37 -9.70 24.04
CA GLU A 189 -16.35 -10.61 23.52
C GLU A 189 -16.54 -12.05 24.05
N ASP A 190 -16.86 -12.20 25.34
CA ASP A 190 -17.07 -13.51 25.97
C ASP A 190 -18.30 -14.22 25.39
N TYR A 191 -19.39 -13.49 25.12
CA TYR A 191 -20.58 -14.05 24.51
C TYR A 191 -20.42 -14.27 23.00
N TYR A 192 -19.71 -13.39 22.31
CA TYR A 192 -19.38 -13.58 20.89
C TYR A 192 -18.55 -14.85 20.69
N SER A 193 -17.54 -15.08 21.54
CA SER A 193 -16.74 -16.31 21.52
C SER A 193 -17.59 -17.56 21.73
N GLN A 194 -18.59 -17.53 22.62
CA GLN A 194 -19.51 -18.66 22.83
C GLN A 194 -20.41 -18.93 21.62
N VAL A 195 -20.83 -17.87 20.93
CA VAL A 195 -21.61 -17.98 19.68
C VAL A 195 -20.74 -18.55 18.57
N GLU A 196 -19.51 -18.07 18.41
CA GLU A 196 -18.54 -18.61 17.45
C GLU A 196 -18.24 -20.09 17.70
N ASP A 197 -18.00 -20.48 18.97
CA ASP A 197 -17.81 -21.88 19.36
C ASP A 197 -19.02 -22.75 18.99
N SER A 198 -20.23 -22.23 19.17
CA SER A 198 -21.47 -22.93 18.80
C SER A 198 -21.60 -23.08 17.28
N LEU A 199 -21.30 -22.02 16.52
CA LEU A 199 -21.36 -22.02 15.05
C LEU A 199 -20.26 -22.89 14.43
N SER A 200 -19.09 -23.02 15.06
CA SER A 200 -18.00 -23.90 14.63
C SER A 200 -18.37 -25.39 14.62
N GLN A 201 -19.44 -25.78 15.33
CA GLN A 201 -19.96 -27.16 15.34
C GLN A 201 -21.05 -27.39 14.27
N THR A 202 -21.29 -26.40 13.40
CA THR A 202 -22.30 -26.42 12.34
C THR A 202 -21.63 -26.37 10.96
N PRO A 203 -22.39 -26.34 9.85
CA PRO A 203 -21.81 -26.12 8.52
C PRO A 203 -21.02 -24.81 8.37
N TYR A 204 -21.13 -23.86 9.31
CA TYR A 204 -20.43 -22.57 9.30
C TYR A 204 -18.95 -22.61 9.72
N ASP A 205 -18.42 -23.76 10.16
CA ASP A 205 -16.99 -23.88 10.53
C ASP A 205 -16.06 -23.34 9.44
N SER A 206 -16.32 -23.65 8.17
CA SER A 206 -15.46 -23.24 7.06
C SER A 206 -15.36 -21.72 6.88
N ILE A 207 -16.44 -20.97 7.13
CA ILE A 207 -16.43 -19.51 7.01
C ILE A 207 -15.77 -18.86 8.22
N ILE A 208 -15.91 -19.44 9.41
CA ILE A 208 -15.19 -19.02 10.61
C ILE A 208 -13.68 -19.17 10.40
N GLN A 209 -13.23 -20.36 9.98
CA GLN A 209 -11.80 -20.62 9.70
C GLN A 209 -11.24 -19.70 8.59
N SER A 210 -12.03 -19.47 7.53
CA SER A 210 -11.64 -18.56 6.44
C SER A 210 -11.58 -17.10 6.90
N ASN A 211 -12.52 -16.65 7.72
CA ASN A 211 -12.53 -15.31 8.29
C ASN A 211 -11.33 -15.08 9.22
N LEU A 212 -10.98 -16.06 10.06
CA LEU A 212 -9.78 -16.02 10.90
C LEU A 212 -8.50 -15.90 10.05
N SER A 213 -8.39 -16.73 9.01
CA SER A 213 -7.25 -16.70 8.09
C SER A 213 -7.15 -15.36 7.35
N PHE A 214 -8.28 -14.84 6.89
CA PHE A 214 -8.36 -13.57 6.18
C PHE A 214 -8.03 -12.38 7.10
N SER A 215 -8.59 -12.35 8.30
CA SER A 215 -8.29 -11.33 9.33
C SER A 215 -6.81 -11.36 9.71
N GLY A 216 -6.22 -12.54 9.87
CA GLY A 216 -4.78 -12.72 10.04
C GLY A 216 -3.99 -12.13 8.87
N SER A 217 -4.39 -12.40 7.63
CA SER A 217 -3.71 -11.86 6.43
C SER A 217 -3.77 -10.33 6.35
N ILE A 218 -4.90 -9.72 6.72
CA ILE A 218 -5.06 -8.26 6.81
C ILE A 218 -4.19 -7.72 7.94
N GLY A 219 -4.17 -8.40 9.08
CA GLY A 219 -3.30 -8.09 10.21
C GLY A 219 -1.83 -8.05 9.78
N PHE A 220 -1.34 -9.11 9.13
CA PHE A 220 0.02 -9.16 8.60
C PHE A 220 0.29 -8.07 7.57
N ARG A 221 -0.66 -7.77 6.69
CA ARG A 221 -0.51 -6.68 5.72
C ARG A 221 -0.39 -5.33 6.42
N LYS A 222 -1.20 -5.06 7.44
CA LYS A 222 -1.10 -3.83 8.25
C LYS A 222 0.21 -3.79 9.04
N MET A 223 0.66 -4.93 9.58
CA MET A 223 1.96 -5.03 10.25
C MET A 223 3.14 -4.75 9.32
N LYS A 224 2.98 -4.93 7.99
CA LYS A 224 4.01 -4.50 7.04
C LYS A 224 4.22 -2.99 7.03
N ASP A 225 3.17 -2.22 7.30
CA ASP A 225 3.19 -0.75 7.37
C ASP A 225 3.35 -0.24 8.82
N ASP A 226 3.65 -1.12 9.77
CA ASP A 226 3.86 -0.75 11.16
C ASP A 226 5.06 0.21 11.31
N GLN A 227 4.88 1.23 12.13
CA GLN A 227 5.83 2.32 12.27
C GLN A 227 7.18 1.87 12.87
N LEU A 228 7.20 0.88 13.76
CA LEU A 228 8.46 0.30 14.26
C LEU A 228 9.18 -0.47 13.15
N ARG A 229 8.45 -1.26 12.35
CA ARG A 229 9.05 -1.95 11.19
C ARG A 229 9.66 -0.96 10.20
N MET A 230 8.93 0.10 9.88
CA MET A 230 9.42 1.16 8.98
C MET A 230 10.65 1.87 9.55
N ALA A 231 10.68 2.15 10.86
CA ALA A 231 11.84 2.74 11.52
C ALA A 231 13.08 1.83 11.49
N VAL A 232 12.91 0.50 11.58
CA VAL A 232 14.01 -0.47 11.39
C VAL A 232 14.56 -0.41 9.97
N ILE A 233 13.70 -0.37 8.95
CA ILE A 233 14.12 -0.26 7.54
C ILE A 233 14.90 1.04 7.30
N ASP A 234 14.40 2.16 7.82
CA ASP A 234 15.05 3.46 7.70
C ASP A 234 16.39 3.51 8.46
N ARG A 235 16.51 2.79 9.58
CA ARG A 235 17.79 2.61 10.29
C ARG A 235 18.83 1.99 9.36
N TYR A 236 18.49 0.89 8.70
CA TYR A 236 19.40 0.25 7.75
C TYR A 236 19.81 1.16 6.60
N ARG A 237 18.89 2.01 6.11
CA ARG A 237 19.15 2.97 5.03
C ARG A 237 20.01 4.15 5.46
N SER A 238 19.85 4.60 6.69
CA SER A 238 20.55 5.78 7.23
C SER A 238 21.98 5.49 7.68
N GLY A 239 22.37 4.22 7.83
CA GLY A 239 23.76 3.81 8.06
C GLY A 239 24.33 4.20 9.44
N GLY A 240 23.48 4.37 10.46
CA GLY A 240 23.98 4.61 11.83
C GLY A 240 23.03 5.28 12.83
N ALA A 241 21.78 5.59 12.46
CA ALA A 241 20.77 6.03 13.43
C ALA A 241 20.19 4.82 14.17
N SER A 242 19.88 4.94 15.48
CA SER A 242 19.17 3.88 16.19
C SER A 242 17.69 3.84 15.78
N THR A 243 17.04 2.69 15.85
CA THR A 243 15.61 2.59 15.53
C THR A 243 14.78 3.53 16.42
N PHE A 244 15.16 3.68 17.69
CA PHE A 244 14.50 4.64 18.59
C PHE A 244 14.63 6.09 18.09
N SER A 245 15.81 6.49 17.62
CA SER A 245 16.02 7.86 17.14
C SER A 245 15.14 8.17 15.92
N ILE A 246 14.94 7.18 15.04
CA ILE A 246 14.05 7.30 13.87
C ILE A 246 12.58 7.30 14.29
N LEU A 247 12.18 6.45 15.23
CA LEU A 247 10.84 6.52 15.82
C LEU A 247 10.56 7.92 16.38
N GLN A 248 11.53 8.51 17.09
CA GLN A 248 11.36 9.82 17.70
C GLN A 248 11.27 10.95 16.66
N SER A 249 12.09 10.92 15.61
CA SER A 249 12.12 11.99 14.60
C SER A 249 11.04 11.85 13.53
N THR A 250 10.74 10.62 13.13
CA THR A 250 10.08 10.31 11.86
C THR A 250 8.74 9.63 12.10
N TYR A 251 8.60 8.79 13.14
CA TYR A 251 7.35 8.11 13.50
C TYR A 251 6.86 8.40 14.94
N PRO A 252 6.70 9.67 15.34
CA PRO A 252 6.42 10.02 16.73
C PRO A 252 5.09 9.49 17.26
N ASN A 253 4.12 9.21 16.37
CA ASN A 253 2.82 8.65 16.74
C ASN A 253 2.94 7.27 17.38
N TYR A 254 3.92 6.45 16.97
CA TYR A 254 4.19 5.15 17.58
C TYR A 254 4.55 5.29 19.07
N ILE A 255 5.39 6.28 19.40
CA ILE A 255 5.78 6.55 20.79
C ILE A 255 4.57 7.01 21.61
N VAL A 256 3.70 7.85 21.03
CA VAL A 256 2.45 8.27 21.67
C VAL A 256 1.55 7.06 21.95
N GLU A 257 1.40 6.17 20.98
CA GLU A 257 0.61 4.95 21.13
C GLU A 257 1.17 4.01 22.20
N MET A 258 2.47 3.77 22.20
CA MET A 258 3.13 2.96 23.23
C MET A 258 2.96 3.56 24.63
N ASN A 259 3.14 4.87 24.77
CA ASN A 259 2.90 5.57 26.04
C ASN A 259 1.45 5.46 26.51
N ASN A 260 0.48 5.58 25.59
CA ASN A 260 -0.94 5.42 25.90
C ASN A 260 -1.26 3.99 26.36
N ASN A 261 -0.50 3.00 25.89
CA ASN A 261 -0.58 1.60 26.34
C ASN A 261 0.29 1.31 27.59
N GLY A 262 0.82 2.34 28.24
CA GLY A 262 1.56 2.21 29.51
C GLY A 262 3.04 1.82 29.36
N VAL A 263 3.57 1.78 28.14
CA VAL A 263 5.00 1.58 27.91
C VAL A 263 5.75 2.84 28.31
N ILE A 264 6.78 2.70 29.15
CA ILE A 264 7.59 3.84 29.58
C ILE A 264 8.66 4.10 28.52
N GLY A 265 8.93 5.38 28.21
CA GLY A 265 9.91 5.75 27.18
C GLY A 265 11.31 5.13 27.38
N ALA A 266 11.76 4.92 28.62
CA ALA A 266 13.03 4.25 28.91
C ALA A 266 13.03 2.77 28.47
N ASP A 267 11.91 2.06 28.67
CA ASP A 267 11.77 0.66 28.26
C ASP A 267 11.75 0.55 26.73
N LEU A 268 11.08 1.50 26.05
CA LEU A 268 11.06 1.56 24.59
C LEU A 268 12.45 1.83 24.01
N VAL A 269 13.25 2.72 24.62
CA VAL A 269 14.66 2.93 24.24
C VAL A 269 15.46 1.65 24.42
N GLN A 270 15.33 0.99 25.56
CA GLN A 270 16.07 -0.24 25.85
C GLN A 270 15.70 -1.36 24.86
N PHE A 271 14.42 -1.52 24.57
CA PHE A 271 13.92 -2.46 23.57
C PHE A 271 14.54 -2.20 22.20
N CYS A 272 14.52 -0.95 21.73
CA CYS A 272 15.09 -0.60 20.43
C CYS A 272 16.61 -0.84 20.39
N ASN A 273 17.34 -0.58 21.47
CA ASN A 273 18.78 -0.87 21.51
C ASN A 273 19.06 -2.38 21.40
N VAL A 274 18.30 -3.22 22.11
CA VAL A 274 18.44 -4.69 22.02
C VAL A 274 18.07 -5.21 20.63
N LEU A 275 17.03 -4.62 20.03
CA LEU A 275 16.62 -4.92 18.66
C LEU A 275 17.74 -4.56 17.67
N ASP A 276 18.27 -3.35 17.76
CA ASP A 276 19.36 -2.84 16.92
C ASP A 276 20.61 -3.73 17.02
N ASP A 277 21.03 -4.09 18.24
CA ASP A 277 22.16 -5.00 18.48
C ASP A 277 21.91 -6.38 17.86
N SER A 278 20.69 -6.90 17.98
CA SER A 278 20.31 -8.20 17.41
C SER A 278 20.33 -8.18 15.88
N LEU A 279 19.85 -7.09 15.28
CA LEU A 279 19.83 -6.88 13.84
C LEU A 279 21.25 -6.71 13.26
N ASP A 280 22.12 -5.98 13.96
CA ASP A 280 23.52 -5.82 13.56
C ASP A 280 24.30 -7.15 13.60
N LEU A 281 23.95 -8.05 14.53
CA LEU A 281 24.51 -9.41 14.59
C LEU A 281 24.07 -10.29 13.42
N MET A 282 22.87 -10.07 12.87
CA MET A 282 22.35 -10.83 11.72
C MET A 282 22.95 -10.37 10.38
N GLY A 283 23.58 -9.19 10.35
CA GLY A 283 24.19 -8.61 9.16
C GLY A 283 23.25 -7.68 8.40
N GLY A 284 23.68 -7.28 7.19
CA GLY A 284 22.86 -6.43 6.32
C GLY A 284 21.61 -7.14 5.82
N LEU A 285 20.55 -6.38 5.56
CA LEU A 285 19.33 -6.90 4.93
C LEU A 285 19.66 -7.52 3.57
N ASP A 286 19.13 -8.72 3.31
CA ASP A 286 19.21 -9.35 2.00
C ASP A 286 18.25 -8.61 1.04
N PRO A 287 18.76 -7.92 0.00
CA PRO A 287 17.91 -7.20 -0.94
C PRO A 287 17.02 -8.11 -1.78
N GLU A 288 17.31 -9.42 -1.81
CA GLU A 288 16.50 -10.43 -2.52
C GLU A 288 15.49 -11.13 -1.60
N ASP A 289 15.40 -10.74 -0.32
CA ASP A 289 14.45 -11.34 0.61
C ASP A 289 13.01 -10.92 0.23
N PRO A 290 12.11 -11.89 -0.07
CA PRO A 290 10.74 -11.62 -0.50
C PRO A 290 9.90 -10.86 0.54
N PHE A 291 10.33 -10.79 1.81
CA PHE A 291 9.69 -9.97 2.83
C PHE A 291 10.09 -8.48 2.77
N PHE A 292 11.14 -8.12 2.01
CA PHE A 292 11.63 -6.75 1.80
C PHE A 292 11.41 -6.24 0.36
N ALA A 293 10.95 -7.08 -0.56
CA ALA A 293 10.71 -6.75 -1.97
C ALA A 293 9.73 -5.59 -2.21
N ASP A 294 8.84 -5.28 -1.24
CA ASP A 294 7.89 -4.16 -1.31
C ASP A 294 8.46 -2.83 -0.76
N SER A 295 9.74 -2.79 -0.35
CA SER A 295 10.33 -1.59 0.28
C SER A 295 11.08 -0.68 -0.69
N ALA A 296 11.34 -1.09 -1.93
CA ALA A 296 12.04 -0.30 -2.94
C ALA A 296 11.16 0.78 -3.58
#